data_AF-A0A6H5K2H7-F1
#
_entry.id   AF-A0A6H5K2H7-F1
#
_cell.length_a   1.000
_cell.length_b   1.000
_cell.length_c   1.000
_cell.angle_alpha   90.00
_cell.angle_beta   90.00
_cell.angle_gamma   90.00
#
_symmetry.space_group_name_H-M   'P 1'
#
loop_
_entity.id
_entity.type
_entity.pdbx_description
1 polymer ?
#
loop_
_entity_poly.entity_id
_entity_poly.type
_entity_poly.pdbx_seq_one_letter_code
_entity_poly.pdbx_strand_id
1 'polypeptide(L)'
;MYSDDLKMDAQDIKEVANRMRRELEIVDRKYRLRTYPSCFVGSDAVQWMIKSGLASDVAGAEALGDLLIDHGVFFHVTRRHMFENRRLFYRFMHDRLED
;
A
#
# COMPACT_ATOMS: atom_id res chain seq x y z
N MET A 1 3.55 -13.09 29.10
CA MET A 1 4.59 -13.37 28.08
C MET A 1 3.82 -13.75 26.82
N TYR A 2 4.05 -13.04 25.71
CA TYR A 2 3.14 -12.79 24.55
C TYR A 2 2.05 -11.76 24.89
N SER A 3 2.02 -10.54 24.37
CA SER A 3 2.80 -9.91 23.31
C SER A 3 2.72 -8.39 23.56
N ASP A 4 3.85 -7.76 23.89
CA ASP A 4 4.00 -6.30 23.89
C ASP A 4 4.66 -5.83 22.58
N ASP A 5 4.88 -6.76 21.65
CA ASP A 5 5.70 -6.58 20.46
C ASP A 5 4.83 -6.40 19.22
N LEU A 6 5.05 -5.26 18.53
CA LEU A 6 4.46 -4.81 17.26
C LEU A 6 3.06 -4.18 17.33
N LYS A 7 2.96 -3.02 17.98
CA LYS A 7 2.11 -1.96 17.42
C LYS A 7 2.96 -1.22 16.40
N MET A 8 2.63 -1.28 15.11
CA MET A 8 3.19 -0.35 14.14
C MET A 8 2.71 1.05 14.53
N ASP A 9 3.62 1.85 15.06
CA ASP A 9 3.32 3.23 15.41
C ASP A 9 3.25 4.09 14.14
N ALA A 10 2.74 5.31 14.27
CA ALA A 10 2.61 6.22 13.13
C ALA A 10 3.95 6.48 12.40
N GLN A 11 5.09 6.27 13.08
CA GLN A 11 6.41 6.38 12.50
C GLN A 11 6.75 5.20 11.58
N ASP A 12 6.49 3.96 12.00
CA ASP A 12 6.68 2.77 11.17
C ASP A 12 5.82 2.83 9.91
N ILE A 13 4.57 3.29 10.07
CA ILE A 13 3.62 3.45 8.96
C ILE A 13 4.13 4.46 7.94
N LYS A 14 4.66 5.60 8.41
CA LYS A 14 5.29 6.60 7.53
C LYS A 14 6.52 6.05 6.81
N GLU A 15 7.35 5.28 7.50
CA GLU A 15 8.53 4.67 6.90
C GLU A 15 8.15 3.67 5.82
N VAL A 16 7.21 2.76 6.09
CA VAL A 16 6.69 1.81 5.11
C VAL A 16 6.07 2.56 3.93
N ALA A 17 5.27 3.60 4.17
CA ALA A 17 4.68 4.42 3.12
C ALA A 17 5.75 5.06 2.21
N ASN A 18 6.82 5.61 2.79
CA ASN A 18 7.91 6.22 2.04
C ASN A 18 8.70 5.19 1.23
N ARG A 19 8.96 4.03 1.82
CA ARG A 19 9.61 2.91 1.10
C ARG A 19 8.73 2.45 -0.07
N MET A 20 7.43 2.27 0.15
CA MET A 20 6.49 1.92 -0.93
C MET A 20 6.51 2.96 -2.06
N ARG A 21 6.50 4.26 -1.75
CA ARG A 21 6.55 5.30 -2.80
C ARG A 21 7.83 5.29 -3.63
N ARG A 22 8.96 4.95 -3.02
CA ARG A 22 10.27 4.96 -3.68
C ARG A 22 10.53 3.69 -4.48
N GLU A 23 10.05 2.57 -3.98
CA GLU A 23 10.37 1.25 -4.53
C GLU A 23 9.26 0.67 -5.42
N LEU A 24 8.00 1.06 -5.20
CA LEU A 24 6.91 0.66 -6.10
C LEU A 24 6.89 1.55 -7.34
N GLU A 25 6.47 0.95 -8.44
CA GLU A 25 6.28 1.67 -9.70
C GLU A 25 4.99 2.49 -9.66
N ILE A 26 5.12 3.74 -9.16
CA ILE A 26 4.05 4.73 -9.10
C ILE A 26 4.07 5.52 -10.41
N VAL A 27 3.24 5.09 -11.35
CA VAL A 27 3.17 5.67 -12.69
C VAL A 27 1.73 5.93 -13.08
N ASP A 28 1.53 6.87 -14.01
CA ASP A 28 0.23 7.13 -14.59
C ASP A 28 -0.15 5.97 -15.51
N ARG A 29 -1.04 5.08 -15.05
CA ARG A 29 -1.47 3.93 -15.86
C ARG A 29 -2.74 4.26 -16.62
N LYS A 30 -2.72 4.02 -17.93
CA LYS A 30 -3.90 4.14 -18.80
C LYS A 30 -4.60 2.79 -18.89
N TYR A 31 -5.84 2.71 -18.41
CA TYR A 31 -6.65 1.51 -18.52
C TYR A 31 -7.96 1.80 -19.26
N ARG A 32 -8.14 1.12 -20.40
CA ARG A 32 -9.22 1.34 -21.37
C ARG A 32 -9.27 2.81 -21.86
N LEU A 33 -10.20 3.59 -21.32
CA LEU A 33 -10.46 5.00 -21.68
C LEU A 33 -10.18 5.97 -20.53
N ARG A 34 -9.61 5.47 -19.41
CA ARG A 34 -9.32 6.29 -18.23
C ARG A 34 -7.83 6.24 -17.90
N THR A 35 -7.27 7.41 -17.64
CA THR A 35 -5.94 7.56 -17.06
C THR A 35 -6.07 7.58 -15.54
N TYR A 36 -5.36 6.70 -14.85
CA TYR A 36 -5.25 6.69 -13.40
C TYR A 36 -3.89 7.23 -13.03
N PRO A 37 -3.80 8.52 -12.63
CA PRO A 37 -2.52 9.08 -12.27
C PRO A 37 -2.01 8.55 -10.93
N SER A 38 -0.68 8.50 -10.79
CA SER A 38 0.06 8.11 -9.58
C SER A 38 -0.51 6.86 -8.88
N CYS A 39 -0.70 5.77 -9.62
CA CYS A 39 -1.27 4.54 -9.07
C CYS A 39 -0.26 3.39 -9.06
N PHE A 40 -0.49 2.43 -8.17
CA PHE A 40 0.22 1.16 -8.12
C PHE A 40 -0.74 -0.02 -8.16
N VAL A 41 -0.19 -1.19 -8.47
CA VAL A 41 -0.93 -2.44 -8.57
C VAL A 41 -0.80 -3.21 -7.26
N GLY A 42 -1.93 -3.71 -6.73
CA GLY A 42 -1.94 -4.46 -5.46
C GLY A 42 -1.02 -5.67 -5.47
N SER A 43 -1.03 -6.45 -6.56
CA SER A 43 -0.15 -7.61 -6.71
C SER A 43 1.34 -7.25 -6.65
N ASP A 44 1.72 -6.14 -7.29
CA ASP A 44 3.11 -5.65 -7.25
C ASP A 44 3.48 -5.17 -5.85
N ALA A 45 2.56 -4.50 -5.15
CA ALA A 45 2.74 -4.09 -3.76
C ALA A 45 2.94 -5.30 -2.83
N VAL A 46 2.17 -6.37 -2.98
CA VAL A 46 2.34 -7.61 -2.21
C VAL A 46 3.70 -8.25 -2.47
N GLN A 47 4.08 -8.41 -3.74
CA GLN A 47 5.40 -8.95 -4.09
C GLN A 47 6.53 -8.11 -3.50
N TRP A 48 6.39 -6.79 -3.53
CA TRP A 48 7.35 -5.88 -2.94
C TRP A 48 7.42 -5.99 -1.41
N MET A 49 6.29 -6.10 -0.71
CA MET A 49 6.27 -6.26 0.74
C MET A 49 7.00 -7.53 1.17
N ILE A 50 6.76 -8.63 0.44
CA ILE A 50 7.45 -9.91 0.69
C ILE A 50 8.95 -9.77 0.39
N LYS A 51 9.31 -9.22 -0.78
CA LYS A 51 10.71 -9.03 -1.18
C LYS A 51 11.48 -8.11 -0.24
N SER A 52 10.81 -7.12 0.34
CA SER A 52 11.37 -6.16 1.29
C SER A 52 11.50 -6.69 2.72
N GLY A 53 11.02 -7.92 2.98
CA GLY A 53 11.00 -8.53 4.31
C GLY A 53 9.95 -7.94 5.25
N LEU A 54 8.97 -7.17 4.74
CA LEU A 54 7.86 -6.63 5.53
C LEU A 54 6.76 -7.66 5.78
N ALA A 55 6.66 -8.67 4.92
CA ALA A 55 5.72 -9.76 5.06
C ALA A 55 6.42 -11.09 4.72
N SER A 56 6.06 -12.15 5.43
CA SER A 56 6.57 -13.50 5.13
C SER A 56 5.83 -14.15 3.95
N ASP A 57 4.54 -13.84 3.81
CA ASP A 57 3.64 -14.47 2.85
C ASP A 57 2.61 -13.46 2.33
N VAL A 58 1.87 -13.87 1.30
CA VAL A 58 0.78 -13.08 0.71
C VAL A 58 -0.23 -12.63 1.76
N ALA A 59 -0.65 -13.51 2.66
CA ALA A 59 -1.62 -13.17 3.70
C ALA A 59 -1.09 -12.11 4.69
N GLY A 60 0.21 -12.16 5.01
CA GLY A 60 0.85 -11.15 5.85
C GLY A 60 0.96 -9.79 5.15
N ALA A 61 1.24 -9.80 3.83
CA ALA A 61 1.24 -8.59 3.02
C ALA A 61 -0.16 -8.00 2.86
N GLU A 62 -1.19 -8.85 2.74
CA GLU A 62 -2.60 -8.43 2.71
C GLU A 62 -2.99 -7.74 4.03
N ALA A 63 -2.69 -8.37 5.17
CA ALA A 63 -2.93 -7.79 6.48
C ALA A 63 -2.17 -6.46 6.71
N LEU A 64 -0.90 -6.39 6.29
CA LEU A 64 -0.11 -5.15 6.36
C LEU A 64 -0.73 -4.06 5.47
N GLY A 65 -1.14 -4.40 4.26
CA GLY A 65 -1.77 -3.43 3.37
C GLY A 65 -3.12 -2.94 3.88
N ASP A 66 -3.93 -3.79 4.52
CA ASP A 66 -5.16 -3.37 5.17
C ASP A 66 -4.89 -2.40 6.33
N LEU A 67 -3.86 -2.65 7.13
CA LEU A 67 -3.42 -1.72 8.16
C LEU A 67 -3.04 -0.36 7.54
N LEU A 68 -2.29 -0.37 6.43
CA LEU A 68 -1.92 0.88 5.73
C LEU A 68 -3.14 1.63 5.16
N ILE A 69 -4.18 0.91 4.72
CA ILE A 69 -5.44 1.52 4.28
C ILE A 69 -6.19 2.12 5.48
N ASP A 70 -6.30 1.39 6.59
CA ASP A 70 -6.98 1.85 7.82
C ASP A 70 -6.34 3.13 8.36
N HIS A 71 -5.01 3.20 8.33
CA HIS A 71 -4.23 4.38 8.69
C HIS A 71 -4.22 5.49 7.63
N GLY A 72 -4.89 5.31 6.49
CA GLY A 72 -5.02 6.33 5.45
C GLY A 72 -3.75 6.60 4.65
N VAL A 73 -2.84 5.63 4.52
CA VAL A 73 -1.63 5.77 3.70
C VAL A 73 -1.98 5.78 2.21
N PHE A 74 -2.82 4.84 1.79
CA PHE A 74 -3.34 4.70 0.44
C PHE A 74 -4.75 4.13 0.47
N PHE A 75 -5.44 4.17 -0.66
CA PHE A 75 -6.78 3.61 -0.80
C PHE A 75 -6.96 3.00 -2.19
N HIS A 76 -7.86 2.01 -2.28
CA HIS A 76 -8.29 1.50 -3.58
C HIS A 76 -8.97 2.61 -4.39
N VAL A 77 -8.69 2.74 -5.69
CA VAL A 77 -9.20 3.86 -6.51
C VAL A 77 -10.73 4.00 -6.50
N THR A 78 -11.48 2.92 -6.21
CA THR A 78 -12.94 2.96 -6.05
C THR A 78 -13.43 3.09 -4.61
N ARG A 79 -12.54 3.00 -3.60
CA ARG A 79 -12.84 3.00 -2.16
C ARG A 79 -13.84 1.93 -1.70
N ARG A 80 -14.00 0.86 -2.47
CA ARG A 80 -14.94 -0.25 -2.18
C ARG A 80 -14.26 -1.54 -1.76
N HIS A 81 -12.93 -1.56 -1.76
CA HIS A 81 -12.13 -2.75 -1.54
C HIS A 81 -11.03 -2.47 -0.52
N MET A 82 -10.81 -3.49 0.31
CA MET A 82 -9.65 -3.67 1.16
C MET A 82 -8.41 -4.02 0.32
N PHE A 83 -7.26 -4.19 0.96
CA PHE A 83 -6.04 -4.50 0.22
C PHE A 83 -6.01 -5.98 -0.18
N GLU A 84 -6.12 -6.24 -1.48
CA GLU A 84 -6.09 -7.58 -2.06
C GLU A 84 -4.86 -7.77 -2.97
N ASN A 85 -4.27 -8.97 -2.94
CA ASN A 85 -3.22 -9.43 -3.86
C ASN A 85 -3.77 -9.69 -5.27
N ARG A 86 -4.28 -8.65 -5.91
CA ARG A 86 -4.89 -8.68 -7.23
C ARG A 86 -4.38 -7.52 -8.06
N ARG A 87 -4.63 -7.57 -9.37
CA ARG A 87 -4.35 -6.46 -10.29
C ARG A 87 -5.38 -5.33 -10.15
N LEU A 88 -5.58 -4.89 -8.91
CA LEU A 88 -6.39 -3.75 -8.52
C LEU A 88 -5.49 -2.51 -8.41
N PHE A 89 -6.06 -1.34 -8.68
CA PHE A 89 -5.33 -0.08 -8.64
C PHE A 89 -5.54 0.61 -7.29
N TYR A 90 -4.42 1.03 -6.70
CA TYR A 90 -4.39 1.77 -5.45
C TYR A 90 -3.67 3.10 -5.65
N ARG A 91 -4.03 4.09 -4.86
CA ARG A 91 -3.45 5.44 -4.88
C ARG A 91 -3.11 5.88 -3.47
N PHE A 92 -1.94 6.48 -3.29
CA PHE A 92 -1.56 7.10 -2.03
C PHE A 92 -2.46 8.29 -1.69
N MET A 93 -2.79 8.45 -0.41
CA MET A 93 -3.61 9.58 0.06
C MET A 93 -2.86 10.91 0.00
N HIS A 94 -1.53 10.86 0.08
CA HIS A 94 -0.64 12.01 0.06
C HIS A 94 -0.29 12.42 -1.39
N ASP A 95 -1.26 13.01 -2.06
CA ASP A 95 -1.04 13.91 -3.20
C ASP A 95 -1.56 15.34 -2.87
N ARG A 96 -2.01 15.57 -1.61
CA ARG A 96 -2.67 16.82 -1.17
C ARG A 96 -2.31 17.26 0.25
N LEU A 97 -1.07 17.09 0.69
CA LEU A 97 -0.64 17.64 1.98
C LEU A 97 0.79 18.18 1.89
N GLU A 98 0.94 19.24 1.11
CA GLU A 98 1.81 20.37 1.48
C GLU A 98 1.02 21.64 1.10
N ASP A 99 0.44 22.29 2.12
CA ASP A 99 0.12 23.72 2.11
C ASP A 99 1.41 24.52 2.30
#